data_AF-A0A3D2KEY6-F1
#
_entry.id   AF-A0A3D2KEY6-F1
#
_cell.length_a   1.000
_cell.length_b   1.000
_cell.length_c   1.000
_cell.angle_alpha   90.00
_cell.angle_beta   90.00
_cell.angle_gamma   90.00
#
_symmetry.space_group_name_H-M   'P 1'
#
loop_
_entity.id
_entity.type
_entity.pdbx_description
1 polymer ?
#
loop_
_entity_poly.entity_id
_entity_poly.type
_entity_poly.pdbx_seq_one_letter_code
_entity_poly.pdbx_strand_id
1 'polypeptide(L)'
;MGLFSGLENFGFANTDLKVYSDNTEKEVAEKKAETKKEPVVKEEECLFPKTHKCPICDKEFKSLAVRAGKIRSIGQDDDLRPLYKDLDP
;
A
#
# COMPACT_ATOMS: atom_id res chain seq x y z
N MET A 1 -34.92 14.16 -21.91
CA MET A 1 -35.17 13.33 -20.70
C MET A 1 -33.86 13.26 -19.93
N GLY A 2 -33.71 14.08 -18.88
CA GLY A 2 -32.45 14.19 -18.14
C GLY A 2 -32.28 13.01 -17.16
N LEU A 3 -31.02 12.63 -16.89
CA LEU A 3 -30.67 11.51 -16.00
C LEU A 3 -31.27 11.61 -14.59
N PHE A 4 -31.63 12.82 -14.16
CA PHE A 4 -32.08 13.14 -12.79
C PHE A 4 -33.57 13.48 -12.66
N SER A 5 -34.38 13.33 -13.71
CA SER A 5 -35.80 13.74 -13.70
C SER A 5 -36.71 12.92 -12.78
N GLY A 6 -36.18 11.89 -12.10
CA GLY A 6 -36.92 11.04 -11.16
C GLY A 6 -36.56 11.24 -9.68
N LEU A 7 -35.54 12.05 -9.35
CA LEU A 7 -35.06 12.22 -7.97
C LEU A 7 -35.98 13.11 -7.12
N GLU A 8 -36.78 13.97 -7.73
CA GLU A 8 -37.71 14.87 -7.05
C GLU A 8 -38.79 14.10 -6.27
N ASN A 9 -39.25 12.95 -6.80
CA ASN A 9 -40.21 12.08 -6.13
C ASN A 9 -39.65 11.39 -4.87
N PHE A 10 -38.33 11.43 -4.66
CA PHE A 10 -37.66 10.92 -3.46
C PHE A 10 -37.32 12.03 -2.45
N GLY A 11 -37.81 13.26 -2.66
CA GLY A 11 -37.67 14.37 -1.69
C GLY A 11 -36.37 15.16 -1.80
N PHE A 12 -35.60 14.99 -2.88
CA PHE A 12 -34.41 15.79 -3.15
C PHE A 12 -34.80 17.12 -3.83
N ALA A 13 -34.98 18.17 -3.02
CA ALA A 13 -35.44 19.48 -3.50
C ALA A 13 -34.39 20.30 -4.25
N ASN A 14 -33.11 19.90 -4.25
CA ASN A 14 -32.02 20.62 -4.90
C ASN A 14 -31.17 19.66 -5.75
N THR A 15 -31.42 19.67 -7.06
CA THR A 15 -30.74 18.79 -8.05
C THR A 15 -29.40 19.35 -8.54
N ASP A 16 -29.02 20.55 -8.13
CA ASP A 16 -27.75 21.20 -8.51
C ASP A 16 -26.60 20.81 -7.56
N LEU A 17 -26.43 19.52 -7.33
CA LEU A 17 -25.26 18.99 -6.65
C LEU A 17 -24.13 18.84 -7.69
N LYS A 18 -23.04 19.60 -7.56
CA LYS A 18 -21.82 19.39 -8.34
C LYS A 18 -21.21 18.05 -7.94
N VAL A 19 -21.59 16.99 -8.64
CA VAL A 19 -21.14 15.60 -8.39
C VAL A 19 -19.66 15.39 -8.76
N TYR A 20 -19.10 16.24 -9.62
CA TYR A 20 -17.71 16.16 -10.03
C TYR A 20 -16.92 17.34 -9.48
N SER A 21 -15.83 17.05 -8.78
CA SER A 21 -14.78 18.02 -8.50
C SER A 21 -14.08 18.40 -9.80
N ASP A 22 -13.96 19.69 -10.09
CA ASP A 22 -13.25 20.19 -11.27
C ASP A 22 -11.84 19.58 -11.30
N ASN A 23 -11.54 18.79 -12.34
CA ASN A 23 -10.34 17.95 -12.41
C ASN A 23 -9.01 18.72 -12.54
N THR A 24 -9.04 20.04 -12.40
CA THR A 24 -7.85 20.91 -12.49
C THR A 24 -6.93 20.81 -11.28
N GLU A 25 -7.43 20.37 -10.12
CA GLU A 25 -6.60 20.18 -8.92
C GLU A 25 -5.85 18.83 -8.92
N LYS A 26 -6.35 17.83 -9.66
CA LYS A 26 -5.77 16.48 -9.71
C LYS A 26 -4.48 16.42 -10.54
N GLU A 27 -4.42 17.16 -11.64
CA GLU A 27 -3.22 17.19 -12.51
C GLU A 27 -2.01 17.88 -11.86
N VAL A 28 -2.24 18.78 -10.88
CA VAL A 28 -1.17 19.48 -10.14
C VAL A 28 -0.65 18.63 -8.98
N ALA A 29 -1.50 17.76 -8.40
CA ALA A 29 -1.11 16.83 -7.36
C ALA A 29 -0.26 15.66 -7.91
N GLU A 30 -0.57 15.18 -9.10
CA GLU A 30 0.16 14.06 -9.74
C GLU A 30 1.60 14.46 -10.13
N LYS A 31 1.80 15.67 -10.68
CA LYS A 31 3.14 16.16 -11.06
C LYS A 31 4.09 16.43 -9.90
N LYS A 32 3.59 16.58 -8.66
CA LYS A 32 4.42 16.73 -7.45
C LYS A 32 4.74 15.40 -6.75
N ALA A 33 4.05 14.31 -7.10
CA ALA A 33 4.29 13.00 -6.51
C ALA A 33 5.48 12.25 -7.17
N GLU A 34 5.77 12.53 -8.44
CA GLU A 34 6.83 11.84 -9.20
C GLU A 34 8.26 12.21 -8.81
N THR A 35 8.48 13.23 -7.97
CA THR A 35 9.83 13.69 -7.59
C THR A 35 10.24 13.36 -6.15
N LYS A 36 9.52 12.47 -5.45
CA LYS A 36 10.07 11.83 -4.26
C LYS A 36 10.73 10.53 -4.68
N LYS A 37 12.04 10.60 -4.95
CA LYS A 37 12.91 9.43 -4.95
C LYS A 37 12.64 8.65 -3.68
N GLU A 38 11.94 7.52 -3.78
CA GLU A 38 11.76 6.61 -2.67
C GLU A 38 13.16 6.22 -2.17
N PRO A 39 13.42 6.24 -0.87
CA PRO A 39 14.71 5.80 -0.35
C PRO A 39 14.91 4.35 -0.78
N VAL A 40 15.95 4.09 -1.56
CA VAL A 40 16.35 2.74 -1.96
C VAL A 40 16.75 2.02 -0.68
N VAL A 41 15.84 1.24 -0.11
CA VAL A 41 16.13 0.41 1.07
C VAL A 41 17.07 -0.69 0.60
N LYS A 42 18.29 -0.70 1.13
CA LYS A 42 19.25 -1.78 0.85
C LYS A 42 18.80 -3.03 1.59
N GLU A 43 18.91 -4.18 0.93
CA GLU A 43 18.56 -5.50 1.47
C GLU A 43 19.21 -5.76 2.85
N GLU A 44 20.46 -5.31 3.02
CA GLU A 44 21.23 -5.45 4.26
C GLU A 44 20.57 -4.78 5.48
N GLU A 45 19.82 -3.69 5.29
CA GLU A 45 19.16 -2.95 6.38
C GLU A 45 17.88 -3.63 6.89
N CYS A 46 17.37 -4.58 6.11
CA CYS A 46 16.21 -5.41 6.44
C CYS A 46 16.61 -6.67 7.21
N LEU A 47 17.89 -7.04 7.25
CA LEU A 47 18.37 -8.23 7.93
C LEU A 47 18.63 -7.97 9.43
N PHE A 48 18.36 -8.98 10.26
CA PHE A 48 18.71 -8.97 11.67
C PHE A 48 19.15 -10.34 12.17
N PRO A 49 20.09 -10.40 13.14
CA PRO A 49 20.45 -11.65 13.77
C PRO A 49 19.33 -12.11 14.71
N LYS A 50 18.69 -13.23 14.38
CA LYS A 50 17.70 -13.92 15.21
C LYS A 50 18.37 -15.07 15.95
N THR A 51 18.20 -15.09 17.26
CA THR A 51 18.69 -16.20 18.10
C THR A 51 17.64 -17.30 18.15
N HIS A 52 18.03 -18.52 17.81
CA HIS A 52 17.19 -19.72 17.87
C HIS A 52 17.73 -20.67 18.93
N LYS A 53 16.82 -21.34 19.64
CA LYS A 53 17.13 -22.45 20.55
C LYS A 53 16.80 -23.76 19.86
N CYS A 54 17.78 -24.65 19.75
CA CYS A 54 17.56 -25.97 19.19
C CYS A 54 16.70 -26.81 20.16
N PRO A 55 15.53 -27.35 19.75
CA PRO A 55 14.67 -28.13 20.64
C PRO A 55 15.23 -29.52 21.00
N ILE A 56 16.34 -29.93 20.38
CA ILE A 56 16.94 -31.26 20.55
C ILE A 56 18.14 -31.23 21.50
N CYS A 57 18.95 -30.17 21.43
CA CYS A 57 20.21 -30.08 22.16
C CYS A 57 20.41 -28.77 22.93
N ASP A 58 19.37 -27.94 23.02
CA ASP A 58 19.31 -26.66 23.76
C ASP A 58 20.39 -25.63 23.42
N LYS A 59 21.17 -25.86 22.37
CA LYS A 59 22.18 -24.92 21.88
C LYS A 59 21.50 -23.69 21.27
N GLU A 60 22.05 -22.54 21.60
CA GLU A 60 21.68 -21.26 20.99
C GLU A 60 22.52 -21.03 19.74
N PHE A 61 21.88 -20.73 18.61
CA PHE A 61 22.55 -20.33 17.38
C PHE A 61 21.91 -19.07 16.79
N LYS A 62 22.69 -18.30 16.05
CA LYS A 62 22.25 -17.06 15.38
C LYS A 62 22.03 -17.33 13.90
N SER A 63 20.90 -16.90 13.37
CA SER A 63 20.60 -16.88 11.94
C SER A 63 20.28 -15.45 11.50
N LEU A 64 20.47 -15.14 10.22
CA LEU A 64 19.97 -13.89 9.65
C LEU A 64 18.50 -14.08 9.29
N ALA A 65 17.65 -13.16 9.73
CA ALA A 65 16.23 -13.13 9.45
C ALA A 65 15.80 -11.76 8.91
N VAL A 66 14.69 -11.72 8.17
CA VAL A 66 14.17 -10.49 7.55
C VAL A 66 13.20 -9.78 8.49
N ARG A 67 13.37 -8.46 8.69
CA ARG A 67 12.43 -7.61 9.43
C ARG A 67 11.21 -7.29 8.57
N ALA A 68 10.19 -8.15 8.61
CA ALA A 68 8.94 -7.98 7.86
C ALA A 68 8.27 -6.59 8.05
N GLY A 69 8.39 -5.98 9.24
CA GLY A 69 7.78 -4.67 9.52
C GLY A 69 8.41 -3.47 8.79
N LYS A 70 9.59 -3.63 8.17
CA LYS A 70 10.20 -2.58 7.33
C LYS A 70 9.78 -2.66 5.86
N ILE A 71 9.23 -3.79 5.43
CA ILE A 71 8.97 -4.08 4.02
C ILE A 71 7.50 -3.79 3.73
N ARG A 72 7.23 -2.99 2.69
CA ARG A 72 5.87 -2.68 2.26
C ARG A 72 5.40 -3.72 1.23
N SER A 73 4.21 -4.28 1.43
CA SER A 73 3.52 -5.04 0.39
C SER A 73 3.03 -4.10 -0.71
N ILE A 74 3.27 -4.46 -1.96
CA ILE A 74 2.81 -3.74 -3.15
C ILE A 74 1.40 -4.20 -3.52
N GLY A 75 1.14 -5.50 -3.39
CA GLY A 75 -0.07 -6.12 -3.89
C GLY A 75 -0.05 -7.62 -3.67
N GLN A 76 -0.78 -8.33 -4.50
CA GLN A 76 -1.02 -9.76 -4.38
C GLN A 76 -0.99 -10.40 -5.76
N ASP A 77 -0.30 -11.52 -5.89
CA ASP A 77 -0.24 -12.32 -7.13
C ASP A 77 -1.57 -13.04 -7.41
N ASP A 78 -1.67 -13.63 -8.61
CA ASP A 78 -2.81 -14.47 -9.01
C ASP A 78 -3.03 -15.66 -8.06
N ASP A 79 -1.95 -16.18 -7.45
CA ASP A 79 -2.00 -17.24 -6.44
C ASP A 79 -2.15 -16.70 -5.01
N LEU A 80 -2.65 -15.47 -4.87
CA LEU A 80 -2.92 -14.81 -3.60
C LEU A 80 -1.69 -14.60 -2.70
N ARG A 81 -0.47 -14.75 -3.21
CA ARG A 81 0.76 -14.47 -2.46
C ARG A 81 1.01 -12.96 -2.38
N PRO A 82 1.30 -12.39 -1.19
CA PRO A 82 1.70 -10.99 -1.07
C PRO A 82 3.01 -10.72 -1.81
N LEU A 83 3.03 -9.67 -2.62
CA LEU A 83 4.20 -9.17 -3.34
C LEU A 83 4.86 -8.05 -2.55
N TYR A 84 6.18 -8.13 -2.36
CA TYR A 84 6.96 -7.13 -1.64
C TYR A 84 7.88 -6.33 -2.57
N LYS A 85 8.13 -5.07 -2.22
CA LYS A 85 8.80 -4.09 -3.10
C LYS A 85 10.30 -4.34 -3.26
N ASP A 86 10.99 -4.52 -2.13
CA ASP A 86 12.46 -4.53 -2.08
C ASP A 86 13.02 -5.92 -1.70
N LEU A 87 12.28 -6.71 -0.91
CA LEU A 87 12.73 -8.02 -0.44
C LEU A 87 11.55 -8.88 -0.01
N ASP A 88 11.60 -10.18 -0.32
CA ASP A 88 10.63 -11.15 0.19
C ASP A 88 11.06 -11.68 1.58
N PRO A 89 10.20 -11.61 2.60
CA PRO A 89 10.51 -12.01 3.98
C PRO A 89 10.50 -13.53 4.24
#